data_AF-A0A7U6Y6Y7-F1
#
_entry.id   AF-A0A7U6Y6Y7-F1
#
_cell.length_a   1.000
_cell.length_b   1.000
_cell.length_c   1.000
_cell.angle_alpha   90.00
_cell.angle_beta   90.00
_cell.angle_gamma   90.00
#
_symmetry.space_group_name_H-M   'P 1'
#
loop_
_entity.id
_entity.type
_entity.pdbx_description
1 polymer ?
#
loop_
_entity_poly.entity_id
_entity_poly.type
_entity_poly.pdbx_seq_one_letter_code
_entity_poly.pdbx_strand_id
1 'polypeptide(L)'
;MLKEPDADVLKREFVRLFGHIQKIRLELAALGPASAGEDHFGGMADQLDAIVQATEEATNSIMGAMEVMETNLTTLKEQSAGEEAQRLIAGTEDEIGKVYEACSFQDITGQRITKVVKSMKFIEERISSMLGMWRPDELKEVAGAVKKELTEEQKLLNGPQLKGQGVNQADVDKLFSQDDIDKLFG
;
A
#
# COMPACT_ATOMS: atom_id res chain seq x y z
N MET A 1 -11.72 -15.37 35.97
CA MET A 1 -11.12 -16.35 35.05
C MET A 1 -11.38 -15.88 33.64
N LEU A 2 -10.35 -15.43 32.92
CA LEU A 2 -10.46 -15.25 31.47
C LEU A 2 -10.68 -16.64 30.88
N LYS A 3 -11.84 -16.89 30.25
CA LYS A 3 -12.04 -18.10 29.45
C LYS A 3 -10.90 -18.15 28.43
N GLU A 4 -10.15 -19.25 28.37
CA GLU A 4 -9.19 -19.44 27.30
C GLU A 4 -9.93 -19.22 25.97
N PRO A 5 -9.41 -18.37 25.07
CA PRO A 5 -10.02 -18.19 23.77
C PRO A 5 -10.10 -19.56 23.10
N ASP A 6 -11.31 -19.91 22.67
CA ASP A 6 -11.57 -21.15 21.95
C ASP A 6 -10.61 -21.22 20.76
N ALA A 7 -9.80 -22.29 20.70
CA ALA A 7 -8.77 -22.45 19.68
C ALA A 7 -9.33 -22.31 18.27
N ASP A 8 -10.59 -22.72 18.07
CA ASP A 8 -11.28 -22.60 16.78
C ASP A 8 -11.65 -21.15 16.45
N VAL A 9 -11.95 -20.33 17.46
CA VAL A 9 -12.17 -18.88 17.27
C VAL A 9 -10.87 -18.23 16.83
N LEU A 10 -9.75 -18.51 17.51
CA LEU A 10 -8.44 -17.97 17.12
C LEU A 10 -8.06 -18.39 15.70
N LYS A 11 -8.29 -19.66 15.35
CA LYS A 11 -8.05 -20.17 13.98
C LYS A 11 -8.81 -19.37 12.93
N ARG A 12 -10.11 -19.14 13.15
CA ARG A 12 -10.94 -18.32 12.24
C ARG A 12 -10.43 -16.89 12.14
N GLU A 13 -10.05 -16.26 13.25
CA GLU A 13 -9.55 -14.88 13.25
C GLU A 13 -8.24 -14.73 12.47
N PHE A 14 -7.30 -15.67 12.61
CA PHE A 14 -6.05 -15.63 11.83
C PHE A 14 -6.29 -15.81 10.33
N VAL A 15 -7.21 -16.70 9.94
CA VAL A 15 -7.59 -16.86 8.52
C VAL A 15 -8.26 -15.60 7.98
N ARG A 16 -9.11 -14.93 8.79
CA ARG A 16 -9.69 -13.61 8.44
C ARG A 16 -8.61 -12.54 8.27
N LEU A 17 -7.68 -12.42 9.20
CA LEU A 17 -6.57 -11.47 9.15
C LEU A 17 -5.67 -11.71 7.93
N PHE A 18 -5.38 -12.97 7.63
CA PHE A 18 -4.61 -13.34 6.45
C PHE A 18 -5.33 -12.96 5.16
N GLY A 19 -6.63 -13.26 5.04
CA GLY A 19 -7.43 -12.84 3.89
C GLY A 19 -7.45 -11.32 3.74
N HIS A 20 -7.50 -10.58 4.84
CA HIS A 20 -7.41 -9.12 4.80
C HIS A 20 -6.04 -8.62 4.32
N ILE A 21 -4.95 -9.26 4.74
CA ILE A 21 -3.59 -8.96 4.24
C ILE A 21 -3.50 -9.21 2.73
N GLN A 22 -4.06 -10.31 2.22
CA GLN A 22 -4.07 -10.57 0.76
C GLN A 22 -4.86 -9.51 -0.01
N LYS A 23 -5.97 -9.03 0.54
CA LYS A 23 -6.72 -7.92 -0.05
C LYS A 23 -5.88 -6.65 -0.14
N ILE A 24 -5.19 -6.28 0.94
CA ILE A 24 -4.33 -5.10 0.96
C ILE A 24 -3.19 -5.26 -0.05
N ARG A 25 -2.57 -6.45 -0.18
CA ARG A 25 -1.54 -6.71 -1.20
C ARG A 25 -2.05 -6.42 -2.61
N LEU A 26 -3.26 -6.89 -2.95
CA LEU A 26 -3.88 -6.65 -4.25
C LEU A 26 -4.15 -5.16 -4.51
N GLU A 27 -4.62 -4.44 -3.48
CA GLU A 27 -4.86 -2.99 -3.57
C GLU A 27 -3.54 -2.21 -3.76
N LEU A 28 -2.49 -2.57 -3.02
CA LEU A 28 -1.16 -1.95 -3.15
C LEU A 28 -0.52 -2.24 -4.51
N ALA A 29 -0.66 -3.46 -5.02
CA ALA A 29 -0.17 -3.84 -6.35
C ALA A 29 -0.83 -3.03 -7.48
N ALA A 30 -2.07 -2.58 -7.28
CA ALA A 30 -2.74 -1.70 -8.23
C ALA A 30 -2.24 -0.24 -8.18
N LEU A 31 -1.60 0.17 -7.07
CA LEU A 31 -1.04 1.52 -6.88
C LEU A 31 0.43 1.63 -7.26
N GLY A 32 1.14 0.49 -7.34
CA GLY A 32 2.55 0.43 -7.69
C GLY A 32 2.85 0.82 -9.15
N PRO A 33 4.10 1.20 -9.46
CA PRO A 33 4.51 1.51 -10.83
C PRO A 33 4.34 0.28 -11.75
N ALA A 34 3.79 0.47 -12.94
CA ALA A 34 3.55 -0.59 -13.93
C ALA A 34 4.82 -1.31 -14.44
N SER A 35 6.02 -0.85 -14.05
CA SER A 35 7.32 -1.37 -14.49
C SER A 35 7.95 -2.42 -13.57
N ALA A 36 7.38 -2.72 -12.41
CA ALA A 36 7.78 -3.90 -11.65
C ALA A 36 7.18 -5.12 -12.37
N GLY A 37 8.04 -5.92 -13.02
CA GLY A 37 7.66 -7.06 -13.84
C GLY A 37 6.78 -8.10 -13.13
N GLU A 38 6.38 -9.12 -13.90
CA GLU A 38 5.38 -10.19 -13.66
C GLU A 38 5.30 -10.86 -12.27
N ASP A 39 6.18 -10.54 -11.32
CA ASP A 39 6.14 -11.04 -9.96
C ASP A 39 5.30 -10.12 -9.04
N HIS A 40 3.99 -10.06 -9.31
CA HIS A 40 2.99 -9.40 -8.45
C HIS A 40 2.82 -10.05 -7.06
N PHE A 41 3.64 -11.05 -6.70
CA PHE A 41 3.51 -11.87 -5.49
C PHE A 41 4.52 -11.54 -4.38
N GLY A 42 5.23 -10.41 -4.47
CA GLY A 42 6.01 -9.88 -3.35
C GLY A 42 5.17 -9.68 -2.08
N GLY A 43 5.81 -9.63 -0.92
CA GLY A 43 5.12 -9.36 0.35
C GLY A 43 4.44 -7.99 0.34
N MET A 44 3.44 -7.80 1.22
CA MET A 44 2.77 -6.50 1.36
C MET A 44 3.77 -5.39 1.68
N ALA A 45 4.77 -5.72 2.49
CA ALA A 45 5.86 -4.82 2.82
C ALA A 45 6.71 -4.43 1.61
N ASP A 46 7.03 -5.37 0.72
CA ASP A 46 7.88 -5.11 -0.45
C ASP A 46 7.17 -4.16 -1.44
N GLN A 47 5.85 -4.34 -1.60
CA GLN A 47 4.99 -3.45 -2.40
C GLN A 47 4.99 -2.02 -1.83
N LEU A 48 4.84 -1.88 -0.51
CA LEU A 48 4.87 -0.58 0.16
C LEU A 48 6.26 0.07 0.10
N ASP A 49 7.35 -0.69 0.24
CA ASP A 49 8.71 -0.19 0.09
C ASP A 49 8.96 0.32 -1.34
N ALA A 50 8.44 -0.37 -2.37
CA ALA A 50 8.52 0.09 -3.75
C ALA A 50 7.79 1.42 -3.98
N ILE A 51 6.64 1.63 -3.34
CA ILE A 51 5.90 2.90 -3.39
C ILE A 51 6.73 4.01 -2.72
N VAL A 52 7.30 3.76 -1.54
CA VAL A 52 8.17 4.73 -0.86
C VAL A 52 9.33 5.13 -1.76
N GLN A 53 10.05 4.16 -2.33
CA GLN A 53 11.16 4.43 -3.24
C GLN A 53 10.72 5.23 -4.46
N ALA A 54 9.63 4.86 -5.12
CA ALA A 54 9.12 5.60 -6.28
C ALA A 54 8.76 7.05 -5.92
N THR A 55 8.22 7.30 -4.72
CA THR A 55 7.93 8.67 -4.26
C THR A 55 9.19 9.48 -3.93
N GLU A 56 10.24 8.85 -3.41
CA GLU A 56 11.55 9.48 -3.20
C GLU A 56 12.21 9.85 -4.53
N GLU A 57 12.21 8.93 -5.50
CA GLU A 57 12.75 9.16 -6.85
C GLU A 57 12.01 10.30 -7.59
N ALA A 58 10.68 10.33 -7.49
CA ALA A 58 9.88 11.43 -8.03
C ALA A 58 10.22 12.77 -7.36
N THR A 59 10.40 12.78 -6.04
CA THR A 59 10.77 13.98 -5.28
C THR A 59 12.16 14.49 -5.69
N ASN A 60 13.14 13.60 -5.81
CA ASN A 60 14.48 13.94 -6.30
C ASN A 60 14.45 14.51 -7.73
N SER A 61 13.61 13.94 -8.60
CA SER A 61 13.42 14.45 -9.96
C SER A 61 12.81 15.85 -9.99
N ILE A 62 11.84 16.13 -9.11
CA ILE A 62 11.24 17.47 -8.95
C ILE A 62 12.29 18.47 -8.46
N MET A 63 13.05 18.12 -7.42
CA MET A 63 14.10 19.00 -6.90
C MET A 63 15.17 19.29 -7.96
N GLY A 64 15.63 18.28 -8.70
CA GLY A 64 16.59 18.49 -9.80
C GLY A 64 16.04 19.37 -10.92
N ALA A 65 14.73 19.28 -11.23
CA ALA A 65 14.10 20.19 -12.19
C ALA A 65 14.08 21.64 -11.67
N MET A 66 13.83 21.84 -10.37
CA MET A 66 13.90 23.17 -9.75
C MET A 66 15.31 23.76 -9.76
N GLU A 67 16.35 22.96 -9.53
CA GLU A 67 17.76 23.42 -9.60
C GLU A 67 18.12 23.93 -11.01
N VAL A 68 17.64 23.24 -12.05
CA VAL A 68 17.79 23.68 -13.45
C VAL A 68 17.01 24.99 -13.69
N MET A 69 15.82 25.13 -13.12
CA MET A 69 15.05 26.38 -13.19
C MET A 69 15.77 27.54 -12.52
N GLU A 70 16.37 27.36 -11.34
CA GLU A 70 17.16 28.41 -10.67
C GLU A 70 18.37 28.85 -11.49
N THR A 71 19.07 27.89 -12.11
CA THR A 71 20.21 28.18 -13.00
C THR A 71 19.77 29.06 -14.18
N ASN A 72 18.64 28.71 -14.80
CA ASN A 72 18.07 29.49 -15.91
C ASN A 72 17.61 30.87 -15.45
N LEU A 73 16.97 30.99 -14.29
CA LEU A 73 16.56 32.27 -13.72
C LEU A 73 17.76 33.18 -13.41
N THR A 74 18.84 32.62 -12.88
CA THR A 74 20.09 33.35 -12.63
C THR A 74 20.64 33.94 -13.92
N THR A 75 20.70 33.14 -14.99
CA THR A 75 21.14 33.59 -16.32
C THR A 75 20.20 34.66 -16.90
N LEU A 76 18.89 34.49 -16.74
CA LEU A 76 17.90 35.49 -17.17
C LEU A 76 18.05 36.81 -16.40
N LYS A 77 18.34 36.74 -15.10
CA LYS A 77 18.55 37.91 -14.23
C LYS A 77 19.73 38.75 -14.68
N GLU A 78 20.81 38.13 -15.14
CA GLU A 78 21.99 38.81 -15.70
C GLU A 78 21.70 39.48 -17.05
N GLN A 79 20.78 38.94 -17.84
CA GLN A 79 20.43 39.44 -19.18
C GLN A 79 19.27 40.45 -19.17
N SER A 80 18.54 40.56 -18.06
CA SER A 80 17.31 41.38 -17.94
C SER A 80 17.55 42.65 -17.12
N ALA A 81 17.31 43.83 -17.71
CA ALA A 81 17.47 45.11 -17.00
C ALA A 81 16.14 45.75 -16.53
N GLY A 82 14.99 45.22 -16.94
CA GLY A 82 13.67 45.78 -16.63
C GLY A 82 13.22 45.47 -15.20
N GLU A 83 12.70 46.48 -14.49
CA GLU A 83 12.20 46.33 -13.11
C GLU A 83 11.08 45.29 -13.00
N GLU A 84 10.21 45.21 -14.01
CA GLU A 84 9.16 44.18 -14.09
C GLU A 84 9.73 42.77 -14.27
N ALA A 85 10.73 42.60 -15.15
CA ALA A 85 11.40 41.31 -15.35
C ALA A 85 12.11 40.85 -14.06
N GLN A 86 12.81 41.77 -13.37
CA GLN A 86 13.45 41.49 -12.09
C GLN A 86 12.43 41.09 -11.01
N ARG A 87 11.27 41.75 -10.95
CA ARG A 87 10.18 41.36 -10.04
C ARG A 87 9.64 39.95 -10.31
N LEU A 88 9.42 39.60 -11.57
CA LEU A 88 8.93 38.26 -11.96
C LEU A 88 9.95 37.17 -11.65
N ILE A 89 11.24 37.43 -11.89
CA ILE A 89 12.33 36.50 -11.55
C ILE A 89 12.36 36.26 -10.05
N ALA A 90 12.38 37.32 -9.24
CA ALA A 90 12.40 37.21 -7.78
C ALA A 90 11.16 36.48 -7.24
N GLY A 91 9.98 36.73 -7.81
CA GLY A 91 8.76 35.99 -7.46
C GLY A 91 8.86 34.50 -7.79
N THR A 92 9.52 34.15 -8.90
CA THR A 92 9.72 32.74 -9.27
C THR A 92 10.77 32.05 -8.38
N GLU A 93 11.84 32.75 -8.00
CA GLU A 93 12.83 32.28 -7.01
C GLU A 93 12.15 31.95 -5.67
N ASP A 94 11.20 32.78 -5.20
CA ASP A 94 10.42 32.54 -3.98
C ASP A 94 9.53 31.28 -4.07
N GLU A 95 8.87 31.08 -5.22
CA GLU A 95 8.05 29.87 -5.44
C GLU A 95 8.90 28.59 -5.50
N ILE A 96 10.10 28.64 -6.11
CA ILE A 96 11.04 27.51 -6.09
C ILE A 96 11.44 27.18 -4.64
N GLY A 97 11.71 28.20 -3.82
CA GLY A 97 11.99 28.02 -2.39
C GLY A 97 10.87 27.27 -1.64
N LYS A 98 9.60 27.61 -1.92
CA LYS A 98 8.44 26.91 -1.34
C LYS A 98 8.36 25.45 -1.78
N VAL A 99 8.72 25.15 -3.04
CA VAL A 99 8.77 23.77 -3.53
C VAL A 99 9.83 22.98 -2.78
N TYR A 100 11.05 23.52 -2.58
CA TYR A 100 12.07 22.84 -1.78
C TYR A 100 11.62 22.58 -0.34
N GLU A 101 10.99 23.56 0.30
CA GLU A 101 10.45 23.37 1.66
C GLU A 101 9.39 22.27 1.68
N ALA A 102 8.45 22.27 0.74
CA ALA A 102 7.42 21.25 0.64
C ALA A 102 8.01 19.84 0.40
N CYS A 103 8.98 19.72 -0.50
CA CYS A 103 9.69 18.47 -0.77
C CYS A 103 10.52 18.00 0.43
N SER A 104 11.05 18.90 1.26
CA SER A 104 11.80 18.52 2.47
C SER A 104 10.94 17.78 3.50
N PHE A 105 9.63 18.08 3.57
CA PHE A 105 8.70 17.32 4.42
C PHE A 105 8.44 15.88 3.93
N GLN A 106 8.74 15.59 2.65
CA GLN A 106 8.64 14.23 2.12
C GLN A 106 9.64 13.30 2.81
N ASP A 107 10.86 13.74 3.15
CA ASP A 107 11.84 12.90 3.86
C ASP A 107 11.30 12.38 5.20
N ILE A 108 10.72 13.28 6.01
CA ILE A 108 10.08 12.90 7.29
C ILE A 108 8.89 11.95 7.05
N THR A 109 8.14 12.16 5.96
CA THR A 109 7.00 11.31 5.60
C THR A 109 7.48 9.92 5.15
N GLY A 110 8.51 9.83 4.32
CA GLY A 110 9.15 8.60 3.87
C GLY A 110 9.66 7.79 5.06
N GLN A 111 10.42 8.40 5.97
CA GLN A 111 10.89 7.74 7.19
C GLN A 111 9.75 7.19 8.07
N ARG A 112 8.64 7.94 8.19
CA ARG A 112 7.46 7.49 8.94
C ARG A 112 6.79 6.31 8.26
N ILE A 113 6.60 6.37 6.94
CA ILE A 113 6.02 5.27 6.17
C ILE A 113 6.91 4.03 6.30
N THR A 114 8.23 4.13 6.11
CA THR A 114 9.17 3.00 6.28
C THR A 114 9.04 2.31 7.65
N LYS A 115 8.76 3.05 8.73
CA LYS A 115 8.47 2.44 10.05
C LYS A 115 7.16 1.66 10.07
N VAL A 116 6.12 2.18 9.42
CA VAL A 116 4.83 1.49 9.25
C VAL A 116 5.03 0.22 8.43
N VAL A 117 5.77 0.29 7.32
CA VAL A 117 6.07 -0.87 6.47
C VAL A 117 6.77 -1.98 7.25
N LYS A 118 7.81 -1.64 8.03
CA LYS A 118 8.48 -2.62 8.90
C LYS A 118 7.55 -3.28 9.91
N SER A 119 6.61 -2.51 10.46
CA SER A 119 5.64 -3.03 11.43
C SER A 119 4.63 -3.96 10.75
N MET A 120 4.18 -3.61 9.54
CA MET A 120 3.30 -4.44 8.73
C MET A 120 3.98 -5.76 8.31
N LYS A 121 5.27 -5.70 7.93
CA LYS A 121 6.08 -6.89 7.64
C LYS A 121 6.12 -7.85 8.82
N PHE A 122 6.37 -7.33 10.02
CA PHE A 122 6.38 -8.14 11.24
C PHE A 122 5.03 -8.82 11.50
N ILE A 123 3.92 -8.10 11.31
CA ILE A 123 2.57 -8.65 11.49
C ILE A 123 2.30 -9.76 10.46
N GLU A 124 2.65 -9.52 9.20
CA GLU A 124 2.49 -10.46 8.09
C GLU A 124 3.30 -11.74 8.31
N GLU A 125 4.58 -11.62 8.70
CA GLU A 125 5.45 -12.75 9.04
C GLU A 125 4.88 -13.56 10.22
N ARG A 126 4.36 -12.89 11.24
CA ARG A 126 3.81 -13.55 12.43
C ARG A 126 2.52 -14.31 12.12
N ILE A 127 1.62 -13.72 11.35
CA ILE A 127 0.39 -14.39 10.90
C ILE A 127 0.75 -15.59 10.02
N SER A 128 1.66 -15.42 9.05
CA SER A 128 2.11 -16.50 8.17
C SER A 128 2.75 -17.65 8.96
N SER A 129 3.60 -17.32 9.93
CA SER A 129 4.22 -18.31 10.83
C SER A 129 3.19 -19.07 11.65
N MET A 130 2.16 -18.40 12.18
CA MET A 130 1.10 -19.04 12.96
C MET A 130 0.23 -19.96 12.09
N LEU A 131 -0.10 -19.56 10.86
CA LEU A 131 -0.81 -20.41 9.90
C LEU A 131 0.02 -21.63 9.51
N GLY A 132 1.33 -21.46 9.30
CA GLY A 132 2.24 -22.56 8.97
C GLY A 132 2.38 -23.63 10.07
N MET A 133 1.90 -23.38 11.29
CA MET A 133 1.85 -24.39 12.37
C MET A 133 0.68 -25.36 12.24
N TRP A 134 -0.30 -25.08 11.36
CA TRP A 134 -1.48 -25.93 11.19
C TRP A 134 -1.36 -26.84 9.97
N ARG A 135 -2.04 -27.99 10.02
CA ARG A 135 -2.10 -28.91 8.88
C ARG A 135 -2.90 -28.28 7.74
N PRO A 136 -2.54 -28.53 6.46
CA PRO A 136 -3.28 -28.01 5.32
C PRO A 136 -4.78 -28.34 5.35
N ASP A 137 -5.15 -29.52 5.83
CA ASP A 137 -6.56 -29.94 5.91
C ASP A 137 -7.36 -29.12 6.94
N GLU A 138 -6.75 -28.80 8.08
CA GLU A 138 -7.37 -27.95 9.12
C GLU A 138 -7.53 -26.51 8.62
N LEU A 139 -6.54 -25.98 7.91
CA LEU A 139 -6.61 -24.66 7.28
C LEU A 139 -7.72 -24.57 6.25
N LYS A 140 -7.88 -25.61 5.41
CA LYS A 140 -8.94 -25.68 4.39
C LYS A 140 -10.33 -25.68 5.02
N GLU A 141 -10.52 -26.43 6.10
CA GLU A 141 -11.78 -26.46 6.84
C GLU A 141 -12.13 -25.08 7.41
N VAL A 142 -11.16 -24.44 8.09
CA VAL A 142 -11.34 -23.10 8.69
C VAL A 142 -11.57 -22.04 7.61
N ALA A 143 -10.83 -22.08 6.50
CA ALA A 143 -11.04 -21.17 5.36
C ALA A 143 -12.42 -21.34 4.73
N GLY A 144 -12.90 -22.58 4.57
CA GLY A 144 -14.25 -22.86 4.11
C GLY A 144 -15.33 -22.31 5.04
N ALA A 145 -15.14 -22.43 6.36
CA ALA A 145 -16.04 -21.88 7.36
C ALA A 145 -16.07 -20.34 7.33
N VAL A 146 -14.90 -19.69 7.29
CA VAL A 146 -14.78 -18.22 7.19
C VAL A 146 -15.42 -17.71 5.91
N LYS A 147 -15.17 -18.37 4.76
CA LYS A 147 -15.77 -18.03 3.48
C LYS A 147 -17.29 -18.08 3.54
N LYS A 148 -17.85 -19.15 4.13
CA LYS A 148 -19.30 -19.30 4.31
C LYS A 148 -19.88 -18.20 5.19
N GLU A 149 -19.24 -17.88 6.32
CA GLU A 149 -19.67 -16.79 7.21
C GLU A 149 -19.71 -15.44 6.49
N LEU A 150 -18.67 -15.10 5.72
CA LEU A 150 -18.60 -13.86 4.95
C LEU A 150 -19.73 -13.79 3.90
N THR A 151 -19.99 -14.88 3.19
CA THR A 151 -21.10 -14.93 2.21
C THR A 151 -22.48 -14.82 2.87
N GLU A 152 -22.68 -15.39 4.07
CA GLU A 152 -23.94 -15.24 4.81
C GLU A 152 -24.11 -13.82 5.39
N GLU A 153 -23.03 -13.19 5.85
CA GLU A 153 -23.03 -11.78 6.27
C GLU A 153 -23.39 -10.85 5.10
N GLN A 154 -22.84 -11.09 3.91
CA GLN A 154 -23.23 -10.38 2.69
C GLN A 154 -24.71 -10.51 2.36
N LYS A 155 -25.30 -11.70 2.55
CA LYS A 155 -26.75 -11.94 2.33
C LYS A 155 -27.61 -11.14 3.30
N LEU A 156 -27.18 -10.99 4.56
CA LEU A 156 -27.89 -10.25 5.60
C LEU A 156 -27.80 -8.72 5.43
N LEU A 157 -26.73 -8.23 4.81
CA LEU A 157 -26.54 -6.80 4.50
C LEU A 157 -27.35 -6.31 3.28
N ASN A 158 -28.12 -7.20 2.64
CA ASN A 158 -29.01 -6.85 1.54
C ASN A 158 -30.39 -6.38 2.03
N GLY A 159 -30.46 -5.13 2.51
CA GLY A 159 -31.60 -4.27 2.14
C GLY A 159 -31.52 -3.92 0.64
N PRO A 160 -32.50 -3.24 0.02
CA PRO A 160 -32.46 -2.94 -1.41
C PRO A 160 -31.14 -2.20 -1.78
N GLN A 161 -30.20 -2.94 -2.39
CA GLN A 161 -28.88 -2.43 -2.73
C GLN A 161 -28.92 -1.64 -4.04
N LEU A 162 -28.22 -0.51 -4.06
CA LEU A 162 -27.90 0.21 -5.29
C LEU A 162 -26.89 -0.61 -6.10
N LYS A 163 -27.14 -0.76 -7.41
CA LYS A 163 -26.29 -1.53 -8.32
C LYS A 163 -24.83 -1.08 -8.23
N GLY A 164 -23.93 -1.99 -7.85
CA GLY A 164 -22.47 -1.81 -7.96
C GLY A 164 -21.70 -1.55 -6.66
N GLN A 165 -22.30 -1.64 -5.48
CA GLN A 165 -21.62 -1.40 -4.19
C GLN A 165 -21.51 -2.63 -3.27
N GLY A 166 -21.78 -3.84 -3.78
CA GLY A 166 -21.56 -5.09 -3.04
C GLY A 166 -20.12 -5.56 -3.16
N VAL A 167 -19.51 -6.03 -2.06
CA VAL A 167 -18.30 -6.87 -2.14
C VAL A 167 -18.66 -8.09 -2.98
N ASN A 168 -18.04 -8.24 -4.16
CA ASN A 168 -18.44 -9.26 -5.11
C ASN A 168 -17.96 -10.62 -4.62
N GLN A 169 -18.78 -11.67 -4.78
CA GLN A 169 -18.39 -13.04 -4.48
C GLN A 169 -17.12 -13.46 -5.22
N ALA A 170 -16.88 -12.90 -6.41
CA ALA A 170 -15.63 -13.08 -7.15
C ALA A 170 -14.38 -12.61 -6.38
N ASP A 171 -14.49 -11.56 -5.56
CA ASP A 171 -13.39 -11.05 -4.75
C ASP A 171 -13.11 -12.00 -3.57
N VAL A 172 -14.17 -12.53 -2.95
CA VAL A 172 -14.06 -13.56 -1.89
C VAL A 172 -13.45 -14.84 -2.43
N ASP A 173 -13.87 -15.27 -3.63
CA ASP A 173 -13.36 -16.47 -4.28
C ASP A 173 -11.88 -16.32 -4.67
N LYS A 174 -11.46 -15.11 -5.06
CA LYS A 174 -10.06 -14.80 -5.36
C LYS A 174 -9.18 -14.81 -4.09
N LEU A 175 -9.69 -14.27 -2.97
CA LEU A 175 -8.97 -14.22 -1.69
C LEU A 175 -8.72 -15.60 -1.05
N PHE A 176 -9.62 -16.55 -1.31
CA PHE A 176 -9.52 -17.94 -0.84
C PHE A 176 -9.26 -18.90 -2.01
N SER A 177 -8.65 -18.40 -3.10
CA SER A 177 -8.41 -19.20 -4.29
C SER A 177 -7.41 -20.32 -4.00
N GLN A 178 -7.61 -21.44 -4.70
CA GLN A 178 -6.80 -22.64 -4.53
C GLN A 178 -5.32 -22.37 -4.82
N ASP A 179 -5.00 -21.49 -5.78
CA ASP A 179 -3.63 -21.20 -6.21
C ASP A 179 -2.82 -20.46 -5.12
N ASP A 180 -3.45 -19.58 -4.34
CA ASP A 180 -2.77 -18.86 -3.26
C ASP A 180 -2.58 -19.75 -2.02
N ILE A 181 -3.52 -20.64 -1.76
CA ILE A 181 -3.41 -21.67 -0.71
C ILE A 181 -2.35 -22.70 -1.10
N ASP A 182 -2.34 -23.19 -2.34
CA ASP A 182 -1.40 -24.21 -2.79
C ASP A 182 0.04 -23.68 -2.92
N LYS A 183 0.24 -22.39 -3.28
CA LYS A 183 1.56 -21.71 -3.24
C LYS A 183 2.15 -21.53 -1.83
N LEU A 184 1.33 -21.59 -0.78
CA LEU A 184 1.79 -21.52 0.61
C LEU A 184 2.30 -22.86 1.16
N PHE A 185 1.91 -23.98 0.55
CA PHE A 185 2.09 -25.32 1.13
C PHE A 185 2.68 -26.36 0.15
N GLY A 186 3.14 -25.91 -1.03
CA GLY A 186 3.87 -26.69 -2.03
C GLY A 186 5.35 -26.36 -2.08
#